data_AF-A0A640TZ24-F1
#
_entry.id   AF-A0A640TZ24-F1
#
_cell.length_a   1.000
_cell.length_b   1.000
_cell.length_c   1.000
_cell.angle_alpha   90.00
_cell.angle_beta   90.00
_cell.angle_gamma   90.00
#
_symmetry.space_group_name_H-M   'P 1'
#
loop_
_entity.id
_entity.type
_entity.pdbx_description
1 polymer ?
#
loop_
_entity_poly.entity_id
_entity_poly.type
_entity_poly.pdbx_seq_one_letter_code
_entity_poly.pdbx_strand_id
1 'polypeptide(L)'
;MFLPANGAVVDAPHLQPPSPLPAAMDPRQAAAAAEILDARYAVPMHYEAEQPDKIAGYVEVLDPENEFRTHAGRRAHVLAVGEWLDLAI
;
A
#
# COMPACT_ATOMS: atom_id res chain seq x y z
N MET A 1 -10.44 6.24 3.24
CA MET A 1 -9.20 6.03 4.02
C MET A 1 -8.08 5.72 3.04
N PHE A 2 -6.93 6.36 3.20
CA PHE A 2 -5.74 6.07 2.41
C PHE A 2 -4.83 5.10 3.19
N LEU A 3 -4.34 4.06 2.54
CA LEU A 3 -3.63 2.95 3.18
C LEU A 3 -2.36 2.61 2.40
N PRO A 4 -1.18 2.51 3.03
CA PRO A 4 -0.03 1.90 2.37
C PRO A 4 -0.36 0.45 2.00
N ALA A 5 -0.04 0.05 0.78
CA ALA A 5 -0.33 -1.31 0.29
C ALA A 5 0.90 -1.96 -0.36
N ASN A 6 2.06 -1.31 -0.34
CA ASN A 6 3.25 -1.77 -1.05
C ASN A 6 4.02 -2.90 -0.34
N GLY A 7 3.68 -3.21 0.92
CA GLY A 7 4.33 -4.30 1.67
C GLY A 7 5.85 -4.16 1.78
N ALA A 8 6.36 -2.93 1.86
CA ALA A 8 7.78 -2.65 1.73
C ALA A 8 8.64 -3.43 2.73
N VAL A 9 9.66 -4.12 2.23
CA VAL A 9 10.75 -4.70 3.03
C VAL A 9 12.01 -3.86 2.80
N VAL A 10 12.70 -3.55 3.89
CA VAL A 10 13.83 -2.59 3.86
C VAL A 10 15.07 -3.22 4.48
N ASP A 11 16.11 -3.35 3.68
CA ASP A 11 17.47 -3.72 4.10
C ASP A 11 18.43 -2.53 3.92
N ALA A 12 18.30 -1.55 4.81
CA ALA A 12 19.09 -0.32 4.73
C ALA A 12 20.54 -0.57 5.17
N PRO A 13 21.56 -0.23 4.35
CA PRO A 13 22.97 -0.53 4.65
C PRO A 13 23.49 0.06 5.97
N HIS A 14 22.90 1.18 6.41
CA HIS A 14 23.31 1.90 7.61
C HIS A 14 22.55 1.46 8.88
N LEU A 15 21.58 0.54 8.77
CA LEU A 15 20.77 0.07 9.89
C LEU A 15 20.62 -1.46 9.85
N GLN A 16 21.47 -2.13 10.62
CA GLN A 16 21.61 -3.59 10.64
C GLN A 16 21.45 -4.14 12.06
N PRO A 17 20.82 -5.32 12.23
CA PRO A 17 20.23 -6.17 11.18
C PRO A 17 18.92 -5.58 10.61
N PRO A 18 18.50 -5.99 9.40
CA PRO A 18 17.21 -5.59 8.86
C PRO A 18 16.07 -6.11 9.73
N SER A 19 14.94 -5.40 9.72
CA SER A 19 13.73 -5.86 10.38
C SER A 19 13.24 -7.17 9.76
N PRO A 20 12.80 -8.17 10.56
CA PRO A 20 12.17 -9.36 10.03
C PRO A 20 10.71 -9.12 9.59
N LEU A 21 10.17 -7.92 9.87
CA LEU A 21 8.82 -7.51 9.52
C LEU A 21 8.86 -6.45 8.40
N PRO A 22 7.86 -6.46 7.49
CA PRO A 22 7.66 -5.38 6.55
C PRO A 22 7.55 -4.02 7.26
N ALA A 23 8.09 -2.98 6.62
CA ALA A 23 8.02 -1.60 7.08
C ALA A 23 6.63 -0.97 6.85
N ALA A 24 5.81 -1.57 5.98
CA ALA A 24 4.47 -1.12 5.64
C ALA A 24 3.52 -2.31 5.44
N MET A 25 2.21 -2.04 5.50
CA MET A 25 1.19 -3.06 5.23
C MET A 25 1.31 -3.59 3.80
N ASP A 26 1.11 -4.90 3.64
CA ASP A 26 0.83 -5.50 2.34
C ASP A 26 -0.63 -5.18 1.89
N PRO A 27 -1.00 -5.46 0.63
CA PRO A 27 -2.33 -5.15 0.11
C PRO A 27 -3.47 -5.82 0.89
N ARG A 28 -3.25 -7.04 1.37
CA ARG A 28 -4.26 -7.81 2.12
C ARG A 28 -4.45 -7.23 3.52
N GLN A 29 -3.37 -6.86 4.19
CA GLN A 29 -3.38 -6.20 5.49
C GLN A 29 -4.06 -4.82 5.39
N ALA A 30 -3.76 -4.06 4.34
CA ALA A 30 -4.39 -2.78 4.08
C ALA A 30 -5.91 -2.92 3.86
N ALA A 31 -6.34 -3.91 3.07
CA ALA A 31 -7.75 -4.22 2.88
C ALA A 31 -8.44 -4.66 4.20
N ALA A 32 -7.78 -5.50 5.00
CA ALA A 32 -8.29 -5.92 6.31
C ALA A 32 -8.41 -4.74 7.28
N ALA A 33 -7.45 -3.81 7.28
CA ALA A 33 -7.53 -2.60 8.09
C ALA A 33 -8.72 -1.73 7.68
N ALA A 34 -8.99 -1.59 6.38
CA ALA A 34 -10.17 -0.88 5.89
C ALA A 34 -11.48 -1.53 6.36
N GLU A 35 -11.54 -2.86 6.40
CA GLU A 35 -12.71 -3.60 6.91
C GLU A 35 -12.89 -3.42 8.42
N ILE A 36 -11.82 -3.58 9.21
CA ILE A 36 -11.84 -3.44 10.67
C ILE A 36 -12.29 -2.03 11.09
N LEU A 37 -11.86 -1.02 10.35
CA LEU A 37 -12.20 0.38 10.60
C LEU A 37 -13.55 0.80 10.00
N ASP A 38 -14.29 -0.14 9.40
CA ASP A 38 -15.54 0.07 8.66
C ASP A 38 -15.44 1.25 7.66
N ALA A 39 -14.31 1.32 6.96
CA ALA A 39 -14.08 2.37 5.99
C ALA A 39 -15.06 2.21 4.81
N ARG A 40 -15.80 3.28 4.52
CA ARG A 40 -16.67 3.35 3.33
C ARG A 40 -15.86 3.23 2.03
N TYR A 41 -14.70 3.89 2.00
CA TYR A 41 -13.78 3.93 0.87
C TYR A 41 -12.37 3.57 1.33
N ALA A 42 -11.69 2.72 0.56
CA ALA A 42 -10.35 2.24 0.82
C ALA A 42 -9.48 2.54 -0.42
N VAL A 43 -8.52 3.44 -0.26
CA VAL A 43 -7.64 3.92 -1.33
C VAL A 43 -6.23 3.43 -1.06
N PRO A 44 -5.66 2.53 -1.88
CA PRO A 44 -4.30 2.08 -1.68
C PRO A 44 -3.32 3.17 -2.17
N MET A 45 -2.17 3.27 -1.49
CA MET A 45 -1.10 4.21 -1.82
C MET A 45 0.27 3.60 -1.45
N HIS A 46 1.35 4.39 -1.59
CA HIS A 46 2.75 4.00 -1.35
C HIS A 46 3.36 3.00 -2.33
N TYR A 47 2.62 2.55 -3.35
CA TYR A 47 3.19 1.79 -4.44
C TYR A 47 3.37 2.70 -5.64
N GLU A 48 4.62 2.80 -6.12
CA GLU A 48 4.93 3.51 -7.35
C GLU A 48 5.91 2.67 -8.17
N ALA A 49 5.46 2.27 -9.36
CA ALA A 49 6.29 1.55 -10.32
C ALA A 49 7.42 2.43 -10.86
N GLU A 50 7.23 3.74 -10.84
CA GLU A 50 8.10 4.73 -11.51
C GLU A 50 9.01 5.49 -10.55
N GLN A 51 8.97 5.20 -9.24
CA GLN A 51 9.82 5.90 -8.26
C GLN A 51 11.30 5.55 -8.53
N PRO A 52 12.11 6.49 -9.05
CA PRO A 52 13.44 6.18 -9.56
C PRO A 52 14.47 5.99 -8.44
N ASP A 53 14.20 6.56 -7.27
CA ASP A 53 15.14 6.66 -6.16
C ASP A 53 14.74 5.74 -5.00
N LYS A 54 14.90 4.43 -5.18
CA LYS A 54 14.77 3.44 -4.10
C LYS A 54 16.15 3.11 -3.52
N ILE A 55 16.27 3.07 -2.19
CA ILE A 55 17.52 2.65 -1.55
C ILE A 55 17.82 1.18 -1.90
N ALA A 56 19.10 0.80 -1.93
CA ALA A 56 19.49 -0.59 -2.10
C ALA A 56 18.83 -1.46 -1.00
N GLY A 57 18.29 -2.62 -1.39
CA GLY A 57 17.60 -3.53 -0.46
C GLY A 57 16.13 -3.17 -0.16
N TYR A 58 15.57 -2.15 -0.81
CA TYR A 58 14.15 -1.84 -0.75
C TYR A 58 13.36 -2.67 -1.77
N VAL A 59 12.38 -3.45 -1.31
CA VAL A 59 11.55 -4.32 -2.15
C VAL A 59 10.08 -4.15 -1.78
N GLU A 60 9.20 -4.18 -2.78
CA GLU A 60 7.75 -4.08 -2.63
C GLU A 60 7.05 -5.33 -3.19
N VAL A 61 5.77 -5.47 -2.86
CA VAL A 61 4.87 -6.44 -3.50
C VAL A 61 4.78 -6.13 -5.01
N LEU A 62 4.67 -7.18 -5.82
CA LEU A 62 4.75 -7.08 -7.29
C LEU A 62 3.56 -6.34 -7.92
N ASP A 63 2.33 -6.64 -7.48
CA ASP A 63 1.10 -6.04 -8.00
C ASP A 63 0.17 -5.61 -6.84
N PRO A 64 0.59 -4.60 -6.06
CA PRO A 64 -0.12 -4.21 -4.85
C PRO A 64 -1.51 -3.67 -5.14
N GLU A 65 -1.70 -3.06 -6.31
CA GLU A 65 -2.99 -2.54 -6.75
C GLU A 65 -4.02 -3.65 -6.93
N ASN A 66 -3.69 -4.66 -7.74
CA ASN A 66 -4.62 -5.73 -8.06
C ASN A 66 -4.91 -6.62 -6.86
N GLU A 67 -3.90 -6.91 -6.04
CA GLU A 67 -4.09 -7.63 -4.77
C GLU A 67 -5.00 -6.83 -3.82
N PHE A 68 -4.80 -5.51 -3.71
CA PHE A 68 -5.65 -4.67 -2.87
C PHE A 68 -7.10 -4.66 -3.37
N ARG A 69 -7.32 -4.46 -4.68
CA ARG A 69 -8.66 -4.51 -5.29
C ARG A 69 -9.36 -5.84 -4.99
N THR A 70 -8.62 -6.94 -5.09
CA THR A 70 -9.14 -8.28 -4.81
C THR A 70 -9.59 -8.43 -3.36
N HIS A 71 -8.84 -7.91 -2.40
CA HIS A 71 -9.14 -8.06 -0.97
C HIS A 71 -10.11 -7.01 -0.41
N ALA A 72 -10.05 -5.76 -0.88
CA ALA A 72 -10.94 -4.69 -0.42
C ALA A 72 -12.31 -4.70 -1.13
N GLY A 73 -12.41 -5.38 -2.28
CA GLY A 73 -13.65 -5.56 -3.03
C GLY A 73 -14.35 -4.25 -3.33
N ARG A 74 -15.63 -4.14 -2.97
CA ARG A 74 -16.46 -2.95 -3.26
C ARG A 74 -15.96 -1.65 -2.61
N ARG A 75 -15.09 -1.74 -1.60
CA ARG A 75 -14.51 -0.56 -0.92
C ARG A 75 -13.30 -0.02 -1.67
N ALA A 76 -12.73 -0.77 -2.61
CA ALA A 76 -11.50 -0.40 -3.28
C ALA A 76 -11.74 0.78 -4.25
N HIS A 77 -10.97 1.85 -4.05
CA HIS A 77 -10.89 2.99 -4.95
C HIS A 77 -9.43 3.24 -5.28
N VAL A 78 -9.00 2.86 -6.47
CA VAL A 78 -7.66 3.18 -6.95
C VAL A 78 -7.73 4.50 -7.67
N LEU A 79 -6.86 5.43 -7.29
CA LEU A 79 -6.76 6.76 -7.88
C LEU A 79 -5.43 6.89 -8.61
N ALA A 80 -5.48 7.42 -9.83
CA ALA A 80 -4.27 7.86 -10.52
C ALA A 80 -3.66 9.09 -9.82
N VAL A 81 -2.37 9.34 -10.04
CA VAL A 81 -1.70 10.54 -9.54
C VAL A 81 -2.43 11.79 -10.04
N GLY A 82 -2.90 12.63 -9.11
CA GLY A 82 -3.65 13.85 -9.42
C GLY A 82 -5.17 13.66 -9.56
N GLU A 83 -5.68 12.42 -9.45
CA GLU A 83 -7.11 12.14 -9.38
C GLU A 83 -7.67 12.42 -7.98
N TRP A 84 -8.96 12.77 -7.91
CA TRP A 84 -9.66 13.14 -6.68
C TRP A 84 -10.86 12.23 -6.46
N LEU A 85 -11.13 11.89 -5.20
CA LEU A 85 -12.35 11.19 -4.78
C LEU A 85 -13.24 12.16 -4.00
N ASP A 86 -14.47 12.35 -4.48
CA ASP A 86 -15.51 13.06 -3.74
C ASP A 86 -16.14 12.13 -2.68
N LEU A 87 -16.19 12.59 -1.43
CA LEU A 87 -16.69 11.84 -0.29
C LEU A 87 -18.15 12.16 0.05
N ALA A 88 -18.75 13.18 -0.59
CA ALA A 88 -20.12 13.61 -0.34
C ALA A 88 -21.18 12.74 -1.05
N ILE A 89 -20.74 11.87 -1.97
CA ILE A 89 -21.58 10.92 -2.71
C ILE A 89 -21.84 9.67 -1.86
#